data_AF-A0A368GRN0-F1
#
_entry.id   AF-A0A368GRN0-F1
#
_cell.length_a   1.000
_cell.length_b   1.000
_cell.length_c   1.000
_cell.angle_alpha   90.00
_cell.angle_beta   90.00
_cell.angle_gamma   90.00
#
_symmetry.space_group_name_H-M   'P 1'
#
loop_
_entity.id
_entity.type
_entity.pdbx_description
1 polymer ?
#
loop_
_entity_poly.entity_id
_entity_poly.type
_entity_poly.pdbx_seq_one_letter_code
_entity_poly.pdbx_strand_id
1 'polypeptide(L)'
;MIVPILLFAFFTTVWSGAVNFCKEATNCHSCAESYTHVLGFREHCRWCVDAKLCVGPLGCPFGKPVVQRDPFRCPLKYTATKGKRYTDALGRSLYAIILSLKDSNVTHCLSNLRPDIGFVRTYNIDCDDSGNMCSGMIAVSEEGKAIYVVFRDTASRKQY
;
A
#
# COMPACT_ATOMS: atom_id res chain seq x y z
N MET A 1 -21.28 53.58 17.22
CA MET A 1 -21.62 52.18 16.84
C MET A 1 -20.53 51.55 15.97
N ILE A 2 -19.28 51.46 16.47
CA ILE A 2 -18.12 50.98 15.66
C ILE A 2 -17.55 49.66 16.21
N VAL A 3 -17.90 49.31 17.45
CA VAL A 3 -17.36 48.15 18.19
C VAL A 3 -17.78 46.77 17.65
N PRO A 4 -19.02 46.52 17.15
CA PRO A 4 -19.40 45.16 16.76
C PRO A 4 -18.81 44.73 15.41
N ILE A 5 -18.33 45.67 14.59
CA ILE A 5 -17.78 45.39 13.25
C ILE A 5 -16.32 44.91 13.36
N LEU A 6 -15.55 45.43 14.32
CA LEU A 6 -14.15 45.04 14.55
C LEU A 6 -14.01 43.62 15.12
N LEU A 7 -14.99 43.14 15.89
CA LEU A 7 -14.98 41.78 16.46
C LEU A 7 -15.26 40.69 15.41
N PHE A 8 -15.98 41.00 14.33
CA PHE A 8 -16.24 40.05 13.25
C PHE A 8 -15.07 39.88 12.28
N ALA A 9 -14.15 40.86 12.21
CA ALA A 9 -12.98 40.79 11.34
C ALA A 9 -11.91 39.79 11.85
N PHE A 10 -11.83 39.59 13.17
CA PHE A 10 -10.82 38.71 13.78
C PHE A 10 -11.11 37.21 13.66
N PHE A 11 -12.31 36.80 13.23
CA PHE A 11 -12.64 35.38 13.04
C PHE A 11 -12.20 34.81 11.69
N THR A 12 -11.68 35.63 10.78
CA THR A 12 -11.34 35.17 9.41
C THR A 12 -9.92 34.63 9.26
N THR A 13 -9.08 34.68 10.30
CA THR A 13 -7.71 34.14 10.25
C THR A 13 -7.57 32.86 11.07
N VAL A 14 -8.45 31.87 10.84
CA VAL A 14 -8.13 30.48 11.23
C VAL A 14 -7.24 29.92 10.13
N TRP A 15 -5.94 29.97 10.41
CA TRP A 15 -4.86 29.46 9.59
C TRP A 15 -5.06 27.96 9.34
N SER A 16 -5.56 27.57 8.17
CA SER A 16 -5.74 26.16 7.75
C SER A 16 -4.42 25.50 7.31
N GLY A 17 -3.30 25.83 7.98
CA GLY A 17 -1.97 25.32 7.64
C GLY A 17 -1.78 23.81 7.86
N ALA A 18 -2.70 23.14 8.57
CA ALA A 18 -2.59 21.73 8.90
C ALA A 18 -2.83 20.76 7.71
N VAL A 19 -3.38 21.23 6.59
CA VAL A 19 -3.81 20.35 5.48
C VAL A 19 -2.76 20.17 4.37
N ASN A 20 -1.64 20.91 4.40
CA ASN A 20 -0.65 20.90 3.31
C ASN A 20 0.57 20.01 3.54
N PHE A 21 0.82 19.52 4.76
CA PHE A 21 2.02 18.71 5.04
C PHE A 21 2.08 17.42 4.20
N CYS A 22 0.93 16.77 3.98
CA CYS A 22 0.90 15.58 3.12
C CYS A 22 1.25 15.90 1.66
N LYS A 23 0.95 17.10 1.15
CA LYS A 23 1.24 17.48 -0.24
C LYS A 23 2.72 17.77 -0.50
N GLU A 24 3.51 17.98 0.55
CA GLU A 24 4.95 18.24 0.43
C GLU A 24 5.75 16.96 0.16
N ALA A 25 5.20 15.78 0.50
CA ALA A 25 5.84 14.50 0.25
C ALA A 25 5.77 14.11 -1.24
N THR A 26 6.92 14.14 -1.92
CA THR A 26 7.04 13.78 -3.35
C THR A 26 7.20 12.28 -3.60
N ASN A 27 7.56 11.50 -2.57
CA ASN A 27 7.78 10.07 -2.67
C ASN A 27 6.77 9.29 -1.83
N CYS A 28 6.42 8.09 -2.28
CA CYS A 28 5.53 7.18 -1.54
C CYS A 28 6.09 6.85 -0.15
N HIS A 29 7.40 6.62 -0.03
CA HIS A 29 8.03 6.28 1.24
C HIS A 29 7.85 7.38 2.28
N SER A 30 8.20 8.62 1.92
CA SER A 30 8.02 9.79 2.79
C SER A 30 6.54 10.05 3.10
N CYS A 31 5.64 9.80 2.14
CA CYS A 31 4.21 9.95 2.34
C CYS A 31 3.66 8.96 3.37
N ALA A 32 4.07 7.69 3.30
CA ALA A 32 3.60 6.64 4.20
C ALA A 32 4.03 6.87 5.67
N GLU A 33 5.19 7.50 5.88
CA GLU A 33 5.71 7.89 7.20
C GLU A 33 5.09 9.18 7.73
N SER A 34 4.53 10.00 6.83
CA SER A 34 3.95 11.29 7.17
C SER A 34 2.57 11.16 7.81
N TYR A 35 2.25 12.14 8.67
CA TYR A 35 0.95 12.26 9.32
C TYR A 35 0.56 13.73 9.44
N THR A 36 -0.74 13.97 9.52
CA THR A 36 -1.35 15.26 9.82
C THR A 36 -2.24 15.13 11.04
N HIS A 37 -2.56 16.26 11.68
CA HIS A 37 -3.52 16.32 12.76
C HIS A 37 -4.84 16.87 12.24
N VAL A 38 -5.86 16.02 12.19
CA VAL A 38 -7.23 16.42 11.81
C VAL A 38 -8.08 16.38 13.07
N LEU A 39 -8.66 17.53 13.46
CA LEU A 39 -9.51 17.66 14.66
C LEU A 39 -8.84 17.13 15.95
N GLY A 40 -7.52 17.29 16.08
CA GLY A 40 -6.75 16.81 17.24
C GLY A 40 -6.31 15.35 17.18
N PHE A 41 -6.79 14.57 16.21
CA PHE A 41 -6.40 13.17 16.01
C PHE A 41 -5.26 13.05 15.00
N ARG A 42 -4.34 12.13 15.26
CA ARG A 42 -3.23 11.82 14.34
C ARG A 42 -3.73 10.94 13.21
N GLU A 43 -3.84 11.54 12.03
CA GLU A 43 -4.24 10.87 10.80
C GLU A 43 -3.04 10.71 9.86
N HIS A 44 -2.86 9.52 9.30
CA HIS A 44 -1.75 9.29 8.36
C HIS A 44 -2.09 9.80 6.98
N CYS A 45 -1.09 10.33 6.28
CA CYS A 45 -1.22 10.66 4.87
C CYS A 45 -1.45 9.37 4.06
N ARG A 46 -2.12 9.51 2.91
CA ARG A 46 -2.37 8.42 1.97
C ARG A 46 -1.69 8.72 0.65
N TRP A 47 -0.95 7.74 0.15
CA TRP A 47 -0.38 7.79 -1.19
C TRP A 47 -1.37 7.16 -2.18
N CYS A 48 -1.84 7.97 -3.14
CA CYS A 48 -2.66 7.45 -4.24
C CYS A 48 -1.75 6.95 -5.35
N VAL A 49 -1.78 5.65 -5.61
CA VAL A 49 -0.84 4.98 -6.53
C VAL A 49 -1.03 5.46 -7.98
N ASP A 50 -2.28 5.48 -8.45
CA ASP A 50 -2.65 5.89 -9.81
C ASP A 50 -2.18 7.31 -10.14
N ALA A 51 -2.39 8.24 -9.20
CA ALA A 51 -2.14 9.66 -9.40
C ALA A 51 -0.75 10.11 -8.90
N LYS A 52 0.03 9.18 -8.33
CA LYS A 52 1.40 9.40 -7.81
C LYS A 52 1.52 10.64 -6.92
N LEU A 53 0.52 10.82 -6.06
CA LEU A 53 0.40 11.99 -5.20
C LEU A 53 0.09 11.59 -3.77
N CYS A 54 0.69 12.33 -2.85
CA CYS A 54 0.41 12.22 -1.43
C CYS A 54 -0.67 13.21 -1.04
N VAL A 55 -1.72 12.71 -0.39
CA VAL A 55 -2.86 13.51 0.05
C VAL A 55 -3.20 13.19 1.49
N GLY A 56 -4.01 14.07 2.08
CA GLY A 56 -4.63 13.79 3.37
C GLY A 56 -5.50 12.53 3.34
N PRO A 57 -5.97 12.09 4.51
CA PRO A 57 -6.67 10.82 4.71
C PRO A 57 -7.90 10.62 3.81
N LEU A 58 -8.55 11.69 3.34
CA LEU A 58 -9.76 11.63 2.52
C LEU A 58 -9.54 12.01 1.04
N GLY A 59 -8.29 12.20 0.62
CA GLY A 59 -8.01 12.79 -0.70
C GLY A 59 -7.90 11.80 -1.87
N CYS A 60 -7.81 10.49 -1.63
CA CYS A 60 -7.70 9.52 -2.72
C CYS A 60 -9.07 9.12 -3.28
N PRO A 61 -9.18 8.88 -4.60
CA PRO A 61 -10.41 8.37 -5.21
C PRO A 61 -10.83 7.03 -4.60
N PHE A 62 -12.13 6.86 -4.38
CA PHE A 62 -12.68 5.64 -3.80
C PHE A 62 -12.45 4.41 -4.70
N GLY A 63 -12.17 3.26 -4.07
CA GLY A 63 -11.94 1.99 -4.77
C GLY A 63 -10.58 1.88 -5.47
N LYS A 64 -9.69 2.86 -5.30
CA LYS A 64 -8.34 2.81 -5.83
C LYS A 64 -7.33 2.33 -4.78
N PRO A 65 -6.25 1.66 -5.20
CA PRO A 65 -5.22 1.24 -4.27
C PRO A 65 -4.55 2.44 -3.62
N VAL A 66 -4.43 2.37 -2.29
CA VAL A 66 -3.81 3.39 -1.46
C VAL A 66 -2.74 2.78 -0.57
N VAL A 67 -1.61 3.46 -0.42
CA VAL A 67 -0.59 3.08 0.56
C VAL A 67 -0.70 4.02 1.77
N GLN A 68 -0.80 3.42 2.96
CA GLN A 68 -0.91 4.13 4.23
C GLN A 68 -0.05 3.40 5.27
N ARG A 69 0.67 4.16 6.12
CA ARG A 69 1.52 3.70 7.23
C ARG A 69 2.77 2.89 6.87
N ASP A 70 2.65 1.93 5.96
CA ASP A 70 3.67 0.93 5.68
C ASP A 70 4.48 1.29 4.43
N PRO A 71 5.71 1.82 4.54
CA PRO A 71 6.49 2.27 3.38
C PRO A 71 6.92 1.10 2.48
N PHE A 72 6.96 -0.13 3.01
CA PHE A 72 7.31 -1.33 2.24
C PHE A 72 6.23 -1.76 1.23
N ARG A 73 5.01 -1.21 1.34
CA ARG A 73 3.94 -1.39 0.34
C ARG A 73 4.09 -0.45 -0.85
N CYS A 74 4.99 0.52 -0.76
CA CYS A 74 5.25 1.44 -1.85
C CYS A 74 5.81 0.71 -3.06
N PRO A 75 5.44 1.14 -4.27
CA PRO A 75 6.04 0.65 -5.50
C PRO A 75 7.56 0.84 -5.49
N LEU A 76 8.29 -0.24 -5.77
CA LEU A 76 9.75 -0.22 -5.80
C LEU A 76 10.22 -0.01 -7.24
N LYS A 77 10.74 1.20 -7.54
CA LYS A 77 11.38 1.44 -8.82
C LYS A 77 12.66 0.61 -8.96
N TYR A 78 12.81 -0.04 -10.10
CA TYR A 78 14.04 -0.74 -10.46
C TYR A 78 15.21 0.25 -10.62
N THR A 79 16.35 -0.08 -10.00
CA THR A 79 17.62 0.66 -10.14
C THR A 79 18.66 -0.27 -10.76
N ALA A 80 19.38 0.18 -11.78
CA ALA A 80 20.34 -0.64 -12.53
C ALA A 80 21.63 -0.98 -11.77
N THR A 81 21.80 -0.49 -10.54
CA THR A 81 22.97 -0.75 -9.70
C THR A 81 23.03 -2.23 -9.30
N LYS A 82 24.22 -2.85 -9.39
CA LYS A 82 24.44 -4.28 -9.09
C LYS A 82 23.95 -4.66 -7.69
N GLY A 83 23.12 -5.71 -7.63
CA GLY A 83 22.82 -6.52 -6.44
C GLY A 83 22.14 -5.77 -5.29
N LYS A 84 20.81 -5.80 -5.21
CA LYS A 84 20.13 -5.48 -3.96
C LYS A 84 20.40 -6.61 -2.95
N ARG A 85 21.07 -6.29 -1.85
CA ARG A 85 21.15 -7.19 -0.70
C ARG A 85 19.75 -7.39 -0.13
N TYR A 86 19.54 -8.54 0.53
CA TYR A 86 18.34 -8.76 1.32
C TYR A 86 18.18 -7.64 2.34
N THR A 87 16.96 -7.12 2.47
CA THR A 87 16.56 -6.17 3.51
C THR A 87 15.27 -6.68 4.14
N ASP A 88 15.04 -6.34 5.41
CA ASP A 88 13.79 -6.70 6.09
C ASP A 88 12.56 -6.13 5.37
N ALA A 89 12.67 -4.90 4.84
CA ALA A 89 11.63 -4.29 4.02
C ALA A 89 11.31 -5.12 2.76
N LEU A 90 12.34 -5.64 2.07
CA LEU A 90 12.14 -6.52 0.92
C LEU A 90 11.50 -7.84 1.35
N GLY A 91 11.98 -8.45 2.44
CA GLY A 91 11.42 -9.69 2.99
C GLY A 91 9.93 -9.57 3.33
N ARG A 92 9.54 -8.52 4.06
CA ARG A 92 8.13 -8.23 4.38
C ARG A 92 7.29 -8.00 3.13
N SER A 93 7.84 -7.29 2.16
CA SER A 93 7.15 -7.02 0.89
C SER A 93 6.90 -8.31 0.09
N LEU A 94 7.88 -9.21 0.02
CA LEU A 94 7.72 -10.53 -0.61
C LEU A 94 6.76 -11.44 0.16
N TYR A 95 6.82 -11.42 1.50
CA TYR A 95 5.92 -12.19 2.34
C TYR A 95 4.45 -11.76 2.18
N ALA A 96 4.19 -10.47 2.02
CA ALA A 96 2.85 -9.96 1.74
C ALA A 96 2.26 -10.56 0.44
N ILE A 97 3.09 -10.79 -0.58
CA ILE A 97 2.67 -11.44 -1.83
C ILE A 97 2.23 -12.89 -1.55
N ILE A 98 2.99 -13.63 -0.76
CA ILE A 98 2.64 -15.01 -0.36
C ILE A 98 1.33 -15.03 0.44
N LEU A 99 1.12 -14.06 1.33
CA LEU A 99 -0.12 -13.94 2.10
C LEU A 99 -1.35 -13.71 1.22
N SER A 100 -1.21 -13.03 0.08
CA SER A 100 -2.32 -12.84 -0.85
C SER A 100 -2.89 -14.16 -1.40
N LEU A 101 -2.06 -15.19 -1.53
CA LEU A 101 -2.49 -16.55 -1.93
C LEU A 101 -3.28 -17.30 -0.86
N LYS A 102 -3.31 -16.79 0.38
CA LYS A 102 -4.13 -17.35 1.45
C LYS A 102 -5.58 -16.86 1.40
N ASP A 103 -5.81 -15.74 0.72
CA ASP A 103 -7.13 -15.17 0.56
C ASP A 103 -7.92 -15.90 -0.54
N SER A 104 -9.25 -15.93 -0.39
CA SER A 104 -10.16 -16.42 -1.42
C SER A 104 -10.13 -15.59 -2.71
N ASN A 105 -9.86 -14.29 -2.60
CA ASN A 105 -9.74 -13.34 -3.70
C ASN A 105 -8.32 -12.75 -3.73
N VAL A 106 -7.42 -13.52 -4.35
CA VAL A 106 -6.00 -13.19 -4.49
C VAL A 106 -5.81 -11.81 -5.15
N THR A 107 -6.56 -11.52 -6.21
CA THR A 107 -6.45 -10.27 -6.97
C THR A 107 -6.74 -9.05 -6.10
N HIS A 108 -7.85 -9.09 -5.35
CA HIS A 108 -8.22 -7.99 -4.46
C HIS A 108 -7.19 -7.82 -3.33
N CYS A 109 -6.79 -8.92 -2.68
CA CYS A 109 -5.81 -8.88 -1.60
C CYS A 109 -4.45 -8.36 -2.08
N LEU A 110 -3.97 -8.84 -3.22
CA LEU A 110 -2.71 -8.41 -3.83
C LEU A 110 -2.73 -6.92 -4.16
N SER A 111 -3.83 -6.42 -4.77
CA SER A 111 -3.96 -5.00 -5.10
C SER A 111 -3.94 -4.07 -3.88
N ASN A 112 -4.38 -4.56 -2.72
CA ASN A 112 -4.35 -3.80 -1.46
C ASN A 112 -2.98 -3.83 -0.76
N LEU A 113 -2.23 -4.91 -0.94
CA LEU A 113 -0.91 -5.09 -0.31
C LEU A 113 0.23 -4.50 -1.16
N ARG A 114 0.19 -4.79 -2.46
CA ARG A 114 1.21 -4.43 -3.45
C ARG A 114 0.52 -3.96 -4.73
N PRO A 115 0.09 -2.70 -4.77
CA PRO A 115 -0.69 -2.17 -5.88
C PRO A 115 0.12 -2.01 -7.18
N ASP A 116 1.44 -2.11 -7.11
CA ASP A 116 2.34 -2.12 -8.25
C ASP A 116 2.49 -3.50 -8.92
N ILE A 117 1.88 -4.54 -8.34
CA ILE A 117 1.95 -5.91 -8.84
C ILE A 117 0.64 -6.26 -9.53
N GLY A 118 0.71 -6.55 -10.83
CA GLY A 118 -0.38 -7.13 -11.61
C GLY A 118 -0.48 -8.64 -11.41
N PHE A 119 -1.67 -9.12 -11.06
CA PHE A 119 -1.99 -10.55 -11.03
C PHE A 119 -2.10 -11.11 -12.46
N VAL A 120 -1.46 -12.26 -12.72
CA VAL A 120 -1.57 -12.94 -14.03
C VAL A 120 -2.42 -14.18 -13.93
N ARG A 121 -2.07 -15.12 -13.04
CA ARG A 121 -2.78 -16.40 -12.91
C ARG A 121 -2.45 -17.09 -11.59
N THR A 122 -3.41 -17.86 -11.08
CA THR A 122 -3.23 -18.83 -10.00
C THR A 122 -3.31 -20.25 -10.57
N TYR A 123 -2.49 -21.15 -10.04
CA TYR A 123 -2.53 -22.58 -10.31
C TYR A 123 -2.89 -23.29 -9.01
N ASN A 124 -3.77 -24.28 -9.10
CA ASN A 124 -4.08 -25.17 -8.00
C ASN A 124 -3.82 -26.59 -8.47
N ILE A 125 -3.03 -27.34 -7.73
CA ILE A 125 -2.65 -28.72 -8.02
C ILE A 125 -2.83 -29.57 -6.76
N ASP A 126 -2.98 -30.87 -6.92
CA ASP A 126 -2.91 -31.80 -5.79
C ASP A 126 -1.45 -31.86 -5.28
N CYS A 127 -1.25 -31.59 -3.99
CA CYS A 127 0.05 -31.72 -3.32
C CYS A 127 0.38 -33.18 -3.01
N ASP A 128 -0.65 -33.97 -2.70
CA ASP A 128 -0.55 -35.33 -2.18
C ASP A 128 -1.81 -36.16 -2.50
N ASP A 129 -1.72 -37.46 -2.26
CA ASP A 129 -2.81 -38.42 -2.48
C ASP A 129 -3.95 -38.28 -1.45
N SER A 130 -3.79 -37.42 -0.44
CA SER A 130 -4.81 -37.13 0.58
C SER A 130 -5.80 -36.04 0.13
N GLY A 131 -5.66 -35.52 -1.09
CA GLY A 131 -6.50 -34.47 -1.64
C GLY A 131 -6.18 -33.08 -1.09
N ASN A 132 -4.96 -32.88 -0.56
CA ASN A 132 -4.52 -31.56 -0.17
C ASN A 132 -4.14 -30.73 -1.40
N MET A 133 -4.66 -29.51 -1.51
CA MET A 133 -4.39 -28.62 -2.64
C MET A 133 -3.21 -27.70 -2.36
N CYS A 134 -2.30 -27.61 -3.34
CA CYS A 134 -1.17 -26.69 -3.40
C CYS A 134 -1.52 -25.57 -4.37
N SER A 135 -1.16 -24.33 -4.01
CA SER A 135 -1.47 -23.17 -4.84
C SER A 135 -0.20 -22.44 -5.26
N GLY A 136 -0.16 -21.99 -6.50
CA GLY A 136 0.90 -21.14 -7.03
C GLY A 136 0.30 -19.93 -7.73
N MET A 137 1.08 -18.85 -7.85
CA MET A 137 0.68 -17.64 -8.56
C MET A 137 1.83 -17.11 -9.39
N ILE A 138 1.49 -16.57 -10.56
CA ILE A 138 2.36 -15.72 -11.35
C ILE A 138 1.82 -14.30 -11.26
N ALA A 139 2.72 -13.36 -10.96
CA ALA A 139 2.41 -11.94 -10.90
C ALA A 139 3.57 -11.11 -11.47
N VAL A 140 3.28 -9.92 -11.98
CA VAL A 140 4.27 -9.08 -12.68
C VAL A 140 4.26 -7.67 -12.10
N SER A 141 5.43 -7.12 -11.83
CA SER A 141 5.61 -5.70 -11.51
C SER A 141 6.36 -5.01 -12.63
N GLU A 142 5.69 -4.11 -13.34
CA GLU A 142 6.30 -3.28 -14.38
C GLU A 142 7.26 -2.26 -13.76
N GLU A 143 6.86 -1.63 -12.65
CA GLU A 143 7.69 -0.63 -11.96
C GLU A 143 8.99 -1.26 -11.39
N GLY A 144 8.88 -2.48 -10.87
CA GLY A 144 9.98 -3.25 -10.34
C GLY A 144 10.78 -4.03 -11.38
N LYS A 145 10.32 -4.07 -12.65
CA LYS A 145 10.85 -4.94 -13.71
C LYS A 145 11.04 -6.39 -13.23
N ALA A 146 10.04 -6.94 -12.57
CA ALA A 146 10.12 -8.22 -11.89
C ALA A 146 8.94 -9.13 -12.23
N ILE A 147 9.23 -10.42 -12.37
CA ILE A 147 8.23 -11.50 -12.45
C ILE A 147 8.30 -12.28 -11.14
N TYR A 148 7.18 -12.40 -10.46
CA TYR A 148 7.03 -13.16 -9.24
C TYR A 148 6.41 -14.51 -9.55
N VAL A 149 7.12 -15.57 -9.18
CA VAL A 149 6.58 -16.92 -9.13
C VAL A 149 6.47 -17.29 -7.66
N VAL A 150 5.24 -17.49 -7.20
CA VAL A 150 4.91 -17.61 -5.79
C VAL A 150 4.29 -18.96 -5.58
N PHE A 151 4.82 -19.70 -4.61
CA PHE A 151 4.32 -21.02 -4.24
C PHE A 151 3.77 -20.97 -2.82
N ARG A 152 2.68 -21.69 -2.61
CA ARG A 152 2.04 -21.87 -1.32
C ARG A 152 1.88 -23.37 -1.08
N ASP A 153 2.17 -23.76 0.15
CA ASP A 153 1.87 -25.07 0.69
C ASP A 153 0.36 -25.31 0.87
N THR A 154 0.01 -26.51 1.30
CA THR A 154 -1.36 -26.88 1.63
C THR A 154 -1.93 -26.05 2.79
N ALA A 155 -3.24 -25.79 2.74
CA ALA A 155 -3.96 -25.20 3.86
C ALA A 155 -4.10 -26.16 5.06
N SER A 156 -4.03 -27.47 4.81
CA SER A 156 -4.19 -28.52 5.81
C SER A 156 -2.83 -29.01 6.30
N ARG A 157 -2.70 -29.18 7.62
CA ARG A 157 -1.54 -29.85 8.22
C ARG A 157 -1.76 -31.34 8.45
N LYS A 158 -2.91 -31.89 8.04
CA LYS A 158 -3.17 -33.32 8.16
C LYS A 158 -2.41 -34.05 7.06
N GLN A 159 -1.45 -34.84 7.50
CA GLN A 159 -0.79 -35.87 6.71
C GLN A 159 -1.34 -37.19 7.23
N TYR A 160 -1.84 -38.04 6.33
CA TYR A 160 -2.30 -39.38 6.64
C TYR A 160 -1.20 -40.39 6.32
#